data_AF-A0A7H4P6Y3-F1
#
_entry.id   AF-A0A7H4P6Y3-F1
#
_cell.length_a   1.000
_cell.length_b   1.000
_cell.length_c   1.000
_cell.angle_alpha   90.00
_cell.angle_beta   90.00
_cell.angle_gamma   90.00
#
_symmetry.space_group_name_H-M   'P 1'
#
loop_
_entity.id
_entity.type
_entity.pdbx_description
1 polymer ?
#
loop_
_entity_poly.entity_id
_entity_poly.type
_entity_poly.pdbx_seq_one_letter_code
_entity_poly.pdbx_strand_id
1 'polypeptide(L)'
;MLRNSARSLGIFRAQWLADYYRLRQPPLPSWQDEGLVVPVNVETLGEMWLHRDALTLLESSPGGRLAASHSAVLSPFDPVVWDRKRAEQLFSFTYRLECYTPAPKRQYGYFVLPLLHQGDWLAEWTAKCTVKPACWKLSPCGWKRG
;
A
#
# COMPACT_ATOMS: atom_id res chain seq x y z
N MET A 1 14.23 0.78 -12.75
CA MET A 1 13.42 1.21 -11.58
C MET A 1 11.93 1.26 -11.89
N LEU A 2 11.46 2.07 -12.86
CA LEU A 2 10.02 2.16 -13.18
C LEU A 2 9.35 0.82 -13.52
N ARG A 3 9.99 -0.06 -14.30
CA ARG A 3 9.45 -1.40 -14.62
C ARG A 3 9.25 -2.26 -13.36
N ASN A 4 10.19 -2.21 -12.42
CA ASN A 4 10.07 -2.94 -11.14
C ASN A 4 8.93 -2.36 -10.29
N SER A 5 8.79 -1.03 -10.24
CA SER A 5 7.66 -0.39 -9.55
C SER A 5 6.32 -0.77 -10.16
N ALA A 6 6.23 -0.82 -11.50
CA ALA A 6 5.02 -1.25 -12.20
C ALA A 6 4.66 -2.70 -11.86
N ARG A 7 5.66 -3.60 -11.88
CA ARG A 7 5.48 -4.99 -11.48
C ARG A 7 5.06 -5.14 -10.01
N SER A 8 5.70 -4.42 -9.09
CA SER A 8 5.40 -4.48 -7.66
C SER A 8 4.01 -3.93 -7.31
N LEU A 9 3.56 -2.86 -7.98
CA LEU A 9 2.21 -2.33 -7.77
C LEU A 9 1.14 -3.21 -8.42
N GLY A 10 1.46 -3.87 -9.54
CA GLY A 10 0.52 -4.69 -10.30
C GLY A 10 -0.48 -3.84 -11.09
N ILE A 11 -1.23 -2.97 -10.41
CA ILE A 11 -2.17 -2.01 -11.00
C ILE A 11 -1.83 -0.59 -10.57
N PHE A 12 -1.83 0.36 -11.50
CA PHE A 12 -1.37 1.72 -11.22
C PHE A 12 -1.88 2.80 -12.17
N ARG A 13 -1.79 4.05 -11.72
CA ARG A 13 -1.82 5.25 -12.58
C ARG A 13 -0.38 5.68 -12.91
N ALA A 14 -0.16 6.32 -14.06
CA ALA A 14 1.16 6.78 -14.48
C ALA A 14 1.87 7.61 -13.39
N GLN A 15 1.12 8.53 -12.77
CA GLN A 15 1.58 9.41 -11.70
C GLN A 15 2.12 8.64 -10.47
N TRP A 16 1.55 7.48 -10.13
CA TRP A 16 1.98 6.71 -8.96
C TRP A 16 3.38 6.12 -9.11
N LEU A 17 3.80 5.82 -10.34
CA LEU A 17 5.14 5.30 -10.62
C LEU A 17 6.20 6.40 -10.57
N ALA A 18 5.85 7.59 -11.08
CA ALA A 18 6.73 8.75 -11.07
C ALA A 18 6.98 9.24 -9.63
N ASP A 19 5.94 9.28 -8.79
CA ASP A 19 6.02 9.80 -7.42
C ASP A 19 6.89 8.93 -6.50
N TYR A 20 6.93 7.62 -6.74
CA TYR A 20 7.62 6.66 -5.87
C TYR A 20 9.15 6.87 -5.79
N TYR A 21 9.78 7.31 -6.88
CA TYR A 21 11.22 7.57 -6.96
C TYR A 21 11.55 8.97 -7.50
N ARG A 22 10.55 9.87 -7.60
CA ARG A 22 10.67 11.18 -8.28
C ARG A 22 11.23 11.04 -9.71
N LEU A 23 10.76 10.02 -10.42
CA LEU A 23 11.23 9.68 -11.77
C LEU A 23 10.38 10.40 -12.83
N ARG A 24 10.91 10.43 -14.06
CA ARG A 24 10.13 10.86 -15.23
C ARG A 24 8.94 9.91 -15.45
N GLN A 25 7.88 10.44 -16.07
CA GLN A 25 6.70 9.65 -16.43
C GLN A 25 7.10 8.42 -17.26
N PRO A 26 6.49 7.25 -17.01
CA PRO A 26 6.77 6.06 -17.79
C PRO A 26 6.30 6.22 -19.24
N PRO A 27 7.03 5.69 -20.24
CA PRO A 27 6.61 5.71 -21.63
C PRO A 27 5.54 4.63 -21.89
N LEU A 28 4.32 4.87 -21.38
CA LEU A 28 3.21 3.91 -21.43
C LEU A 28 2.87 3.39 -22.83
N PRO A 29 2.85 4.22 -23.90
CA PRO A 29 2.58 3.71 -25.25
C PRO A 29 3.57 2.63 -25.68
N SER A 30 4.87 2.87 -25.49
CA SER A 30 5.92 1.88 -25.79
C SER A 30 5.78 0.62 -24.95
N TRP A 31 5.39 0.73 -23.68
CA TRP A 31 5.20 -0.43 -22.81
C TRP A 31 3.95 -1.25 -23.16
N GLN A 32 2.92 -0.58 -23.66
CA GLN A 32 1.72 -1.23 -24.17
C GLN A 32 2.04 -1.99 -25.47
N ASP A 33 2.78 -1.37 -26.40
CA ASP A 33 3.21 -2.02 -27.65
C ASP A 33 4.10 -3.25 -27.37
N GLU A 34 4.93 -3.19 -26.32
CA GLU A 34 5.74 -4.32 -25.83
C GLU A 34 4.93 -5.39 -25.08
N GLY A 35 3.63 -5.16 -24.80
CA GLY A 35 2.80 -6.05 -24.00
C GLY A 35 3.20 -6.14 -22.52
N LEU A 36 3.92 -5.14 -22.00
CA LEU A 36 4.29 -5.06 -20.58
C LEU A 36 3.12 -4.63 -19.70
N VAL A 37 2.26 -3.77 -20.23
CA VAL A 37 1.11 -3.20 -19.52
C VAL A 37 -0.11 -3.22 -20.43
N VAL A 38 -1.29 -3.33 -19.83
CA VAL A 38 -2.58 -3.24 -20.52
C VAL A 38 -3.45 -2.16 -19.87
N PRO A 39 -4.17 -1.35 -20.65
CA PRO A 39 -5.14 -0.41 -20.10
C PRO A 39 -6.34 -1.19 -19.54
N VAL A 40 -6.81 -0.81 -18.36
CA VAL A 40 -7.97 -1.42 -17.69
C VAL A 40 -8.85 -0.35 -17.08
N ASN A 41 -10.13 -0.64 -16.92
CA ASN A 41 -11.06 0.19 -16.18
C ASN A 41 -11.43 -0.50 -14.87
N VAL A 42 -11.18 0.16 -13.74
CA VAL A 42 -11.52 -0.33 -12.40
C VAL A 42 -12.78 0.36 -11.93
N GLU A 43 -13.79 -0.40 -11.52
CA GLU A 43 -15.13 0.10 -11.20
C GLU A 43 -15.14 1.35 -10.29
N THR A 44 -14.31 1.37 -9.24
CA THR A 44 -14.25 2.48 -8.27
C THR A 44 -13.13 3.50 -8.54
N LEU A 45 -12.14 3.16 -9.38
CA LEU A 45 -10.92 3.95 -9.57
C LEU A 45 -10.75 4.49 -10.99
N GLY A 46 -11.61 4.08 -11.93
CA GLY A 46 -11.58 4.49 -13.33
C GLY A 46 -10.42 3.88 -14.13
N GLU A 47 -9.95 4.62 -15.12
CA GLU A 47 -8.89 4.19 -16.02
C GLU A 47 -7.54 4.03 -15.31
N MET A 48 -6.94 2.86 -15.51
CA MET A 48 -5.66 2.45 -14.90
C MET A 48 -4.86 1.57 -15.87
N TRP A 49 -3.64 1.25 -15.46
CA TRP A 49 -2.75 0.32 -16.16
C TRP A 49 -2.51 -0.91 -15.29
N LEU A 50 -2.59 -2.08 -15.90
CA LEU A 50 -2.30 -3.36 -15.27
C LEU A 50 -1.01 -3.92 -15.87
N HIS A 51 -0.05 -4.29 -15.01
CA HIS A 51 1.16 -4.97 -15.42
C HIS A 51 0.83 -6.41 -15.86
N ARG A 52 1.51 -6.89 -16.91
CA ARG A 52 1.25 -8.22 -17.49
C ARG A 52 1.26 -9.37 -16.47
N ASP A 53 2.17 -9.34 -15.50
CA ASP A 53 2.27 -10.38 -14.47
C ASP A 53 1.00 -10.44 -13.61
N ALA A 54 0.38 -9.29 -13.31
CA ALA A 54 -0.86 -9.24 -12.55
C ALA A 54 -2.06 -9.74 -13.39
N LEU A 55 -2.06 -9.48 -14.70
CA LEU A 55 -3.05 -10.04 -15.61
C LEU A 55 -2.97 -11.57 -15.63
N THR A 56 -1.77 -12.13 -15.80
CA THR A 56 -1.55 -13.58 -15.79
C THR A 56 -1.99 -14.24 -14.47
N LEU A 57 -1.78 -13.55 -13.35
CA LEU A 57 -2.28 -14.01 -12.04
C LEU A 57 -3.81 -14.00 -11.95
N LEU A 58 -4.47 -12.98 -12.49
CA LEU A 58 -5.94 -12.90 -12.52
C LEU A 58 -6.55 -14.00 -13.40
N GLU A 59 -5.98 -14.23 -14.58
CA GLU A 59 -6.44 -15.24 -15.54
C GLU A 59 -6.28 -16.66 -15.01
N SER A 60 -5.22 -16.92 -14.24
CA SER A 60 -4.97 -18.22 -13.62
C SER A 60 -5.75 -18.45 -12.31
N SER A 61 -6.39 -17.41 -11.76
CA SER A 61 -7.12 -17.49 -10.50
C SER A 61 -8.57 -17.97 -10.70
N PRO A 62 -9.04 -18.95 -9.92
CA PRO A 62 -10.43 -19.42 -10.00
C PRO A 62 -11.43 -18.28 -9.83
N GLY A 63 -12.28 -18.08 -10.83
CA GLY A 63 -13.30 -17.02 -10.83
C GLY A 63 -12.75 -15.60 -10.96
N GLY A 64 -11.49 -15.43 -11.41
CA GLY A 64 -10.88 -14.11 -11.64
C GLY A 64 -10.61 -13.32 -10.36
N ARG A 65 -10.53 -14.00 -9.20
CA ARG A 65 -10.36 -13.37 -7.89
C ARG A 65 -9.02 -13.75 -7.26
N LEU A 66 -8.25 -12.74 -6.89
CA LEU A 66 -7.04 -12.91 -6.09
C LEU A 66 -7.40 -12.88 -4.61
N ALA A 67 -6.93 -13.87 -3.86
CA ALA A 67 -7.05 -13.91 -2.41
C ALA A 67 -5.69 -13.56 -1.79
N ALA A 68 -5.61 -12.44 -1.08
CA ALA A 68 -4.41 -12.09 -0.35
C ALA A 68 -4.30 -12.98 0.90
N SER A 69 -3.16 -13.68 1.04
CA SER A 69 -2.95 -14.67 2.11
C SER A 69 -1.99 -14.18 3.20
N HIS A 70 -1.25 -13.10 2.95
CA HIS A 70 -0.15 -12.66 3.79
C HIS A 70 -0.58 -11.58 4.79
N SER A 71 0.10 -11.54 5.93
CA SER A 71 -0.02 -10.46 6.91
C SER A 71 1.34 -9.84 7.16
N ALA A 72 1.41 -8.52 7.25
CA ALA A 72 2.64 -7.79 7.47
C ALA A 72 2.39 -6.56 8.36
N VAL A 73 3.26 -6.38 9.35
CA VAL A 73 3.41 -5.09 10.03
C VAL A 73 4.28 -4.21 9.15
N LEU A 74 3.77 -3.06 8.76
CA LEU A 74 4.46 -2.17 7.85
C LEU A 74 5.24 -1.09 8.61
N SER A 75 6.40 -0.76 8.05
CA SER A 75 7.14 0.44 8.46
C SER A 75 6.29 1.68 8.20
N PRO A 76 6.42 2.75 9.00
CA PRO A 76 5.78 4.03 8.70
C PRO A 76 6.28 4.65 7.39
N PHE A 77 7.40 4.14 6.86
CA PHE A 77 8.01 4.55 5.59
C PHE A 77 7.78 3.51 4.48
N ASP A 78 6.90 2.53 4.71
CA ASP A 78 6.57 1.55 3.70
C ASP A 78 5.88 2.22 2.49
N PRO A 79 6.24 1.84 1.24
CA PRO A 79 5.62 2.32 0.01
C PRO A 79 4.10 2.33 -0.01
N VAL A 80 3.48 1.35 0.66
CA VAL A 80 2.03 1.19 0.70
C VAL A 80 1.37 2.32 1.49
N VAL A 81 2.00 2.79 2.57
CA VAL A 81 1.43 3.79 3.49
C VAL A 81 2.01 5.19 3.32
N TRP A 82 3.18 5.30 2.69
CA TRP A 82 3.83 6.58 2.44
C TRP A 82 3.03 7.48 1.50
N ASP A 83 2.46 6.91 0.43
CA ASP A 83 1.52 7.62 -0.45
C ASP A 83 0.12 7.59 0.16
N ARG A 84 -0.18 8.59 0.98
CA ARG A 84 -1.45 8.71 1.71
C ARG A 84 -2.67 8.72 0.79
N LYS A 85 -2.56 9.39 -0.37
CA LYS A 85 -3.69 9.48 -1.32
C LYS A 85 -3.97 8.11 -1.93
N ARG A 86 -2.92 7.38 -2.30
CA ARG A 86 -3.06 6.02 -2.83
C ARG A 86 -3.59 5.05 -1.77
N ALA A 87 -3.08 5.13 -0.54
CA ALA A 87 -3.57 4.30 0.56
C ALA A 87 -5.06 4.53 0.84
N GLU A 88 -5.50 5.79 0.83
CA GLU A 88 -6.91 6.16 0.98
C GLU A 88 -7.77 5.66 -0.20
N GLN A 89 -7.29 5.79 -1.44
CA GLN A 89 -8.01 5.34 -2.63
C GLN A 89 -8.16 3.82 -2.72
N LEU A 90 -7.11 3.07 -2.40
CA LEU A 90 -7.10 1.62 -2.52
C LEU A 90 -7.79 0.92 -1.34
N PHE A 91 -7.69 1.51 -0.14
CA PHE A 91 -8.06 0.81 1.08
C PHE A 91 -8.92 1.61 2.06
N SER A 92 -9.31 2.85 1.70
CA SER A 92 -10.00 3.77 2.62
C SER A 92 -9.27 3.94 3.96
N PHE A 93 -7.93 3.91 3.90
CA PHE A 93 -7.05 3.91 5.06
C PHE A 93 -6.26 5.21 5.14
N THR A 94 -6.38 5.92 6.27
CA THR A 94 -5.63 7.15 6.55
C THR A 94 -4.64 6.93 7.67
N TYR A 95 -3.35 7.01 7.35
CA TYR A 95 -2.27 6.86 8.32
C TYR A 95 -1.46 8.15 8.50
N ARG A 96 -1.18 8.49 9.76
CA ARG A 96 -0.32 9.61 10.12
C ARG A 96 0.66 9.20 11.22
N LEU A 97 1.95 9.28 10.90
CA LEU A 97 3.00 9.14 11.90
C LEU A 97 2.96 10.33 12.88
N GLU A 98 2.74 10.03 14.15
CA GLU A 98 2.54 11.00 15.24
C GLU A 98 3.80 11.22 16.10
N CYS A 99 4.97 10.75 15.67
CA CYS A 99 6.21 10.93 16.42
C CYS A 99 6.58 12.41 16.62
N TYR A 100 6.22 13.27 15.66
CA TYR A 100 6.40 14.72 15.73
C TYR A 100 5.23 15.45 16.42
N THR A 101 4.15 14.74 16.73
CA THR A 101 2.97 15.31 17.41
C THR A 101 3.24 15.34 18.91
N PRO A 102 3.02 16.47 19.62
CA PRO A 102 3.12 16.52 21.08
C PRO A 102 2.21 15.50 21.76
N ALA A 103 2.66 14.89 22.86
CA ALA A 103 1.96 13.77 23.51
C ALA A 103 0.45 13.97 23.75
N PRO A 104 -0.02 15.14 24.23
CA PRO A 104 -1.45 15.36 24.48
C PRO A 104 -2.31 15.47 23.21
N LYS A 105 -1.69 15.68 22.04
CA LYS A 105 -2.38 15.85 20.74
C LYS A 105 -2.35 14.59 19.88
N ARG A 106 -1.76 13.50 20.39
CA ARG A 106 -1.68 12.21 19.69
C ARG A 106 -3.03 11.52 19.76
N GLN A 107 -3.50 11.01 18.63
CA GLN A 107 -4.73 10.23 18.57
C GLN A 107 -4.44 8.75 18.83
N TYR A 108 -3.32 8.24 18.31
CA TYR A 108 -3.04 6.81 18.29
C TYR A 108 -1.75 6.45 19.05
N GLY A 109 -0.73 7.32 19.03
CA GLY A 109 0.47 7.10 19.82
C GLY A 109 1.75 7.58 19.16
N TYR A 110 2.90 7.36 19.81
CA TYR A 110 4.17 7.93 19.33
C TYR A 110 4.72 7.25 18.07
N PHE A 111 4.62 5.92 18.00
CA PHE A 111 5.18 5.12 16.91
C PHE A 111 4.24 3.96 16.61
N VAL A 112 3.23 4.28 15.79
CA VAL A 112 2.16 3.36 15.43
C VAL A 112 2.51 2.71 14.09
N LEU A 113 2.43 1.40 14.02
CA LEU A 113 2.73 0.62 12.82
C LEU A 113 1.42 0.11 12.22
N PRO A 114 1.17 0.37 10.92
CA PRO A 114 0.04 -0.21 10.21
C PRO A 114 0.17 -1.72 10.08
N LEU A 115 -0.90 -2.47 10.35
CA LEU A 115 -0.97 -3.92 10.10
C LEU A 115 -1.86 -4.20 8.88
N LEU A 116 -1.25 -4.75 7.84
CA LEU A 116 -1.96 -5.32 6.70
C LEU A 116 -2.17 -6.81 6.95
N HIS A 117 -3.39 -7.30 6.81
CA HIS A 117 -3.77 -8.69 7.04
C HIS A 117 -4.65 -9.17 5.90
N GLN A 118 -4.14 -10.11 5.09
CA GLN A 118 -4.90 -10.78 4.04
C GLN A 118 -5.59 -9.81 3.06
N GLY A 119 -4.93 -8.69 2.76
CA GLY A 119 -5.45 -7.66 1.84
C GLY A 119 -6.28 -6.57 2.52
N ASP A 120 -6.61 -6.71 3.79
CA ASP A 120 -7.35 -5.72 4.58
C ASP A 120 -6.47 -5.08 5.68
N TRP A 121 -6.81 -3.86 6.09
CA TRP A 121 -6.19 -3.22 7.27
C TRP A 121 -6.94 -3.62 8.53
N LEU A 122 -6.25 -4.30 9.45
CA LEU A 122 -6.90 -4.80 10.66
C LEU A 122 -6.69 -3.95 11.91
N ALA A 123 -5.65 -3.12 11.98
CA ALA A 123 -5.49 -2.12 13.03
C ALA A 123 -4.16 -1.37 12.90
N GLU A 124 -4.11 -0.27 13.60
CA GLU A 124 -2.89 0.42 13.98
C GLU A 124 -2.34 -0.16 15.28
N TRP A 125 -1.08 -0.60 15.28
CA TRP A 125 -0.45 -1.25 16.43
C TRP A 125 0.65 -0.35 16.97
N THR A 126 0.58 0.04 18.25
CA THR A 126 1.71 0.74 18.87
C THR A 126 2.77 -0.27 19.30
N ALA A 127 4.00 -0.06 18.83
CA ALA A 127 5.15 -0.77 19.37
C ALA A 127 5.72 0.07 20.52
N LYS A 128 5.53 -0.37 21.76
CA LYS A 128 6.20 0.24 22.91
C LYS A 128 7.42 -0.61 23.28
N CYS A 129 8.61 -0.06 23.07
CA CYS A 129 9.85 -0.68 23.51
C CYS A 129 9.95 -0.52 25.04
N THR A 130 9.87 -1.63 25.78
CA THR A 130 10.09 -1.63 27.23
C THR A 130 11.56 -1.87 27.55
N VAL A 131 12.04 -1.39 28.70
CA VAL A 131 13.43 -1.52 29.19
C VAL A 131 13.92 -2.97 29.39
N LYS A 132 13.11 -3.98 29.04
CA LYS A 132 13.56 -5.37 28.93
C LYS A 132 14.08 -5.61 27.50
N PRO A 133 15.35 -6.00 27.31
CA PRO A 133 15.85 -6.32 25.98
C PRO A 133 15.00 -7.44 25.36
N ALA A 134 14.62 -7.26 24.09
CA ALA A 134 13.90 -8.21 23.24
C ALA A 134 12.38 -8.43 23.49
N CYS A 135 11.65 -7.53 24.17
CA CYS A 135 10.19 -7.63 24.28
C CYS A 135 9.48 -6.39 23.72
N TRP A 136 8.77 -6.56 22.60
CA TRP A 136 7.89 -5.54 22.01
C TRP A 136 6.47 -5.75 22.54
N LYS A 137 5.94 -4.79 23.31
CA LYS A 137 4.53 -4.83 23.68
C LYS A 137 3.73 -4.18 22.58
N LEU A 138 2.96 -5.00 21.87
CA LEU A 138 2.00 -4.57 20.88
C LEU A 138 0.67 -4.30 21.58
N SER A 139 0.17 -3.07 21.48
CA SER A 139 -1.15 -2.71 22.00
C SER A 139 -2.04 -2.25 20.85
N PRO A 140 -3.25 -2.81 20.71
CA PRO A 140 -4.17 -2.40 19.66
C PRO A 140 -4.62 -0.95 19.90
N CYS A 141 -4.46 -0.11 18.89
CA CYS A 141 -5.03 1.22 18.84
C CYS A 141 -6.25 1.13 17.92
N GLY A 142 -7.45 1.25 18.49
CA GLY A 142 -8.69 0.99 17.75
C GLY A 142 -8.82 1.90 16.54
N TRP A 143 -8.96 1.30 15.35
CA TRP A 143 -9.36 1.99 14.14
C TRP A 143 -10.86 1.82 13.93
N LYS A 144 -11.60 2.93 13.71
CA LYS A 144 -12.98 2.88 13.24
C LYS A 144 -12.97 3.25 11.77
N ARG A 145 -13.52 2.39 10.92
CA ARG A 145 -13.87 2.74 9.54
C ARG A 145 -14.81 3.95 9.61
N GLY A 146 -14.39 5.07 9.03
CA GLY A 146 -15.20 6.27 8.86
C GLY A 146 -16.27 6.07 7.80
#